data_AF-C9MUZ3-F1
#
_entry.id   AF-C9MUZ3-F1
#
_cell.length_a   1.000
_cell.length_b   1.000
_cell.length_c   1.000
_cell.angle_alpha   90.00
_cell.angle_beta   90.00
_cell.angle_gamma   90.00
#
_symmetry.space_group_name_H-M   'P 1'
#
loop_
_entity.id
_entity.type
_entity.pdbx_description
1 polymer ?
#
loop_
_entity_poly.entity_id
_entity_poly.type
_entity_poly.pdbx_seq_one_letter_code
_entity_poly.pdbx_strand_id
1 'polypeptide(L)'
;MYYIQLDPSFIWDSDNTLKNVVKVLKGANPNTFEVINDYYSKDDKNIFYISWIVEKEPLIKGVDIKTFEVLNNEFSKDKNNVYFGTDREEDLDSKSFEILNLNSQNRNGYYVKDKNGIYFLRTDDIATYFNKITDKGEFLNDFYIKDNDYVYCNEDVLNEADPKTFKVINQHSSRAEDKNHKYEYCKVVK
;
A
#
# COMPACT_ATOMS: atom_id res chain seq x y z
N MET A 1 15.76 -20.50 16.72
CA MET A 1 14.42 -19.89 16.85
C MET A 1 14.64 -18.48 17.35
N TYR A 2 14.31 -17.47 16.55
CA TYR A 2 14.42 -16.06 16.91
C TYR A 2 13.00 -15.51 17.16
N TYR A 3 12.87 -14.61 18.13
CA TYR A 3 11.61 -13.98 18.48
C TYR A 3 11.77 -12.47 18.30
N ILE A 4 10.82 -11.84 17.61
CA ILE A 4 10.65 -10.39 17.68
C ILE A 4 9.44 -10.12 18.57
N GLN A 5 9.65 -9.33 19.62
CA GLN A 5 8.56 -8.75 20.39
C GLN A 5 8.31 -7.35 19.85
N LEU A 6 7.09 -7.13 19.41
CA LEU A 6 6.62 -5.82 19.04
C LEU A 6 6.19 -5.05 20.32
N ASP A 7 6.56 -3.78 20.46
CA ASP A 7 6.37 -3.01 21.71
C ASP A 7 4.88 -2.91 22.11
N PRO A 8 4.49 -3.40 23.31
CA PRO A 8 3.12 -3.33 23.78
C PRO A 8 2.57 -1.91 23.94
N SER A 9 3.39 -0.86 24.05
CA SER A 9 2.93 0.52 24.24
C SER A 9 1.99 1.05 23.12
N PHE A 10 1.95 0.38 21.96
CA PHE A 10 1.08 0.72 20.83
C PHE A 10 -0.16 -0.18 20.66
N ILE A 11 -0.40 -1.12 21.59
CA ILE A 11 -1.39 -2.20 21.38
C ILE A 11 -2.59 -2.03 22.32
N TRP A 12 -3.67 -1.46 21.79
CA TRP A 12 -4.98 -1.49 22.45
C TRP A 12 -5.92 -2.34 21.61
N ASP A 13 -6.36 -3.50 22.13
CA ASP A 13 -7.47 -4.26 21.52
C ASP A 13 -8.80 -3.49 21.67
N SER A 14 -9.88 -3.94 21.02
CA SER A 14 -11.24 -3.39 21.22
C SER A 14 -11.68 -3.38 22.69
N ASP A 15 -11.03 -4.21 23.50
CA ASP A 15 -11.23 -4.35 24.94
C ASP A 15 -10.15 -3.65 25.78
N ASN A 16 -9.30 -2.81 25.16
CA ASN A 16 -8.23 -2.04 25.80
C ASN A 16 -7.14 -2.92 26.48
N THR A 17 -6.88 -4.12 25.95
CA THR A 17 -5.86 -5.03 26.48
C THR A 17 -4.57 -5.00 25.63
N LEU A 18 -3.41 -4.98 26.30
CA LEU A 18 -2.08 -5.05 25.69
C LEU A 18 -1.84 -6.48 25.16
N LYS A 19 -1.99 -6.73 23.87
CA LYS A 19 -1.63 -8.02 23.25
C LYS A 19 -0.15 -8.04 22.88
N ASN A 20 0.68 -8.70 23.68
CA ASN A 20 2.04 -9.02 23.24
C ASN A 20 1.99 -9.98 22.02
N VAL A 21 2.18 -9.46 20.81
CA VAL A 21 2.29 -10.27 19.60
C VAL A 21 3.72 -10.80 19.50
N VAL A 22 3.92 -12.06 19.89
CA VAL A 22 5.19 -12.77 19.69
C VAL A 22 5.06 -13.63 18.44
N LYS A 23 5.74 -13.26 17.35
CA LYS A 23 5.81 -14.09 16.14
C LYS A 23 7.11 -14.90 16.13
N VAL A 24 6.97 -16.20 15.87
CA VAL A 24 8.11 -17.12 15.71
C VAL A 24 8.61 -17.05 14.27
N LEU A 25 9.87 -16.66 14.09
CA LEU A 25 10.52 -16.65 12.79
C LEU A 25 11.13 -18.03 12.51
N LYS A 26 10.32 -18.94 11.97
CA LYS A 26 10.76 -20.29 11.62
C LYS A 26 11.84 -20.21 10.53
N GLY A 27 12.93 -20.95 10.72
CA GLY A 27 14.05 -20.97 9.78
C GLY A 27 15.03 -19.79 9.90
N ALA A 28 14.76 -18.82 10.78
CA ALA A 28 15.66 -17.69 10.98
C ALA A 28 17.02 -18.11 11.53
N ASN A 29 18.09 -17.60 10.93
CA ASN A 29 19.47 -17.77 11.40
C ASN A 29 19.82 -16.69 12.43
N PRO A 30 19.93 -17.03 13.73
CA PRO A 30 20.15 -16.03 14.77
C PRO A 30 21.53 -15.36 14.70
N ASN A 31 22.53 -15.99 14.06
CA ASN A 31 23.89 -15.47 14.01
C ASN A 31 24.06 -14.33 13.00
N THR A 32 23.13 -14.21 12.05
CA THR A 32 23.15 -13.21 10.97
C THR A 32 21.89 -12.35 10.99
N PHE A 33 21.10 -12.44 12.06
CA PHE A 33 19.82 -11.77 12.16
C PHE A 33 20.00 -10.26 12.35
N GLU A 34 19.27 -9.48 11.57
CA GLU A 34 19.33 -8.02 11.56
C GLU A 34 17.90 -7.46 11.48
N VAL A 35 17.60 -6.51 12.37
CA VAL A 35 16.34 -5.73 12.30
C VAL A 35 16.58 -4.56 11.36
N ILE A 36 15.72 -4.42 10.34
CA ILE A 36 15.80 -3.32 9.37
C ILE A 36 14.99 -2.13 9.89
N ASN A 37 13.75 -2.37 10.29
CA ASN A 37 12.87 -1.41 10.96
C ASN A 37 11.81 -2.16 11.78
N ASP A 38 10.78 -1.46 12.27
CA ASP A 38 9.72 -2.02 13.11
C ASP A 38 8.92 -3.16 12.44
N TYR A 39 8.93 -3.24 11.10
CA TYR A 39 8.15 -4.18 10.32
C TYR A 39 9.00 -5.25 9.63
N TYR A 40 10.24 -4.91 9.26
CA TYR A 40 11.12 -5.75 8.46
C TYR A 40 12.36 -6.17 9.23
N SER A 41 12.74 -7.44 9.05
CA SER A 41 13.99 -8.00 9.52
C SER A 41 14.52 -9.00 8.51
N LYS A 42 15.80 -9.38 8.62
CA LYS A 42 16.43 -10.32 7.71
C LYS A 42 17.46 -11.20 8.40
N ASP A 43 17.83 -12.26 7.73
CA ASP A 43 19.09 -12.98 7.96
C ASP A 43 19.86 -13.14 6.64
N ASP A 44 20.83 -14.07 6.58
CA ASP A 44 21.65 -14.28 5.38
C ASP A 44 20.86 -14.88 4.19
N LYS A 45 19.65 -15.40 4.42
CA LYS A 45 18.85 -16.18 3.46
C LYS A 45 17.37 -15.82 3.41
N ASN A 46 16.87 -15.00 4.33
CA ASN A 46 15.45 -14.74 4.49
C ASN A 46 15.20 -13.25 4.76
N ILE A 47 14.07 -12.77 4.25
CA ILE A 47 13.45 -11.52 4.69
C ILE A 47 12.16 -11.87 5.42
N PHE A 48 11.94 -11.21 6.55
CA PHE A 48 10.74 -11.36 7.37
C PHE A 48 10.00 -10.03 7.47
N TYR A 49 8.68 -10.10 7.34
CA TYR A 49 7.76 -9.00 7.56
C TYR A 49 6.77 -9.34 8.67
N ILE A 50 6.58 -8.39 9.58
CA ILE A 50 5.59 -8.49 10.65
C ILE A 50 4.73 -7.23 10.66
N SER A 51 3.42 -7.44 10.71
CA SER A 51 2.42 -6.38 10.90
C SER A 51 1.48 -6.77 12.03
N TRP A 52 0.99 -5.74 12.71
CA TRP A 52 0.02 -5.82 13.80
C TRP A 52 -1.37 -6.22 13.33
N ILE A 53 -1.72 -5.85 12.10
CA ILE A 53 -3.08 -5.96 11.56
C ILE A 53 -3.28 -7.33 10.90
N VAL A 54 -2.21 -7.93 10.39
CA VAL A 54 -2.30 -9.13 9.53
C VAL A 54 -1.56 -10.32 10.15
N GLU A 55 -2.32 -11.35 10.55
CA GLU A 55 -1.80 -12.66 10.97
C GLU A 55 -1.38 -13.52 9.77
N LYS A 56 -0.32 -13.12 9.07
CA LYS A 56 0.34 -13.92 8.02
C LYS A 56 1.66 -14.51 8.47
N GLU A 57 2.06 -15.59 7.78
CA GLU A 57 3.41 -16.17 7.87
C GLU A 57 4.45 -15.06 7.60
N PRO A 58 5.39 -14.78 8.51
CA PRO A 58 6.29 -13.63 8.36
C PRO A 58 7.27 -13.70 7.18
N LEU A 59 7.51 -14.88 6.62
CA LEU A 59 8.53 -15.08 5.59
C LEU A 59 8.04 -14.53 4.24
N ILE A 60 8.80 -13.60 3.66
CA ILE A 60 8.59 -13.18 2.26
C ILE A 60 9.30 -14.19 1.36
N LYS A 61 8.56 -14.87 0.49
CA LYS A 61 9.08 -15.98 -0.34
C LYS A 61 9.64 -15.45 -1.66
N GLY A 62 10.74 -16.08 -2.12
CA GLY A 62 11.29 -15.84 -3.46
C GLY A 62 12.02 -14.51 -3.63
N VAL A 63 12.44 -13.87 -2.54
CA VAL A 63 13.12 -12.57 -2.54
C VAL A 63 14.57 -12.67 -3.02
N ASP A 64 14.99 -11.73 -3.87
CA ASP A 64 16.42 -11.47 -4.08
C ASP A 64 16.97 -10.53 -2.99
N ILE A 65 17.45 -11.15 -1.91
CA ILE A 65 17.95 -10.49 -0.69
C ILE A 65 19.01 -9.44 -0.98
N LYS A 66 19.86 -9.67 -1.99
CA LYS A 66 20.98 -8.74 -2.30
C LYS A 66 20.48 -7.41 -2.84
N THR A 67 19.29 -7.41 -3.44
CA THR A 67 18.68 -6.23 -4.04
C THR A 67 17.41 -5.79 -3.31
N PHE A 68 17.12 -6.39 -2.16
CA PHE A 68 15.92 -6.09 -1.39
C PHE A 68 16.03 -4.71 -0.76
N GLU A 69 14.95 -3.94 -0.89
CA GLU A 69 14.81 -2.57 -0.47
C GLU A 69 13.45 -2.41 0.23
N VAL A 70 13.45 -1.82 1.41
CA VAL A 70 12.23 -1.43 2.12
C VAL A 70 11.85 -0.02 1.69
N LEU A 71 10.63 0.15 1.19
CA LEU A 71 10.14 1.44 0.67
C LEU A 71 9.35 2.20 1.73
N ASN A 72 8.51 1.51 2.49
CA ASN A 72 7.83 2.03 3.67
C ASN A 72 7.45 0.87 4.62
N ASN A 73 6.49 1.09 5.53
CA ASN A 73 6.08 0.10 6.52
C ASN A 73 5.29 -1.08 5.92
N GLU A 74 4.80 -0.97 4.69
CA GLU A 74 3.97 -1.98 4.05
C GLU A 74 4.53 -2.47 2.72
N PHE A 75 5.31 -1.64 2.02
CA PHE A 75 5.89 -1.94 0.72
C PHE A 75 7.38 -2.17 0.80
N SER A 76 7.81 -3.18 0.06
CA SER A 76 9.20 -3.45 -0.24
C SER A 76 9.34 -3.94 -1.67
N LYS A 77 10.57 -3.98 -2.17
CA LYS A 77 10.85 -4.50 -3.51
C LYS A 77 12.22 -5.16 -3.57
N ASP A 78 12.40 -6.02 -4.55
CA ASP A 78 13.72 -6.43 -5.02
C ASP A 78 13.87 -6.04 -6.50
N LYS A 79 14.97 -6.39 -7.16
CA LYS A 79 15.20 -6.01 -8.57
C LYS A 79 14.13 -6.48 -9.57
N ASN A 80 13.31 -7.48 -9.20
CA ASN A 80 12.34 -8.14 -10.07
C ASN A 80 10.90 -8.01 -9.56
N ASN A 81 10.68 -7.88 -8.26
CA ASN A 81 9.38 -8.03 -7.62
C ASN A 81 9.06 -6.83 -6.72
N VAL A 82 7.77 -6.51 -6.60
CA VAL A 82 7.22 -5.62 -5.57
C VAL A 82 6.42 -6.46 -4.58
N TYR A 83 6.48 -6.10 -3.30
CA TYR A 83 5.80 -6.79 -2.21
C TYR A 83 4.95 -5.82 -1.41
N PHE A 84 3.75 -6.28 -1.05
CA PHE A 84 2.91 -5.66 -0.02
C PHE A 84 2.82 -6.60 1.17
N GLY A 85 3.46 -6.22 2.28
CA GLY A 85 3.71 -7.08 3.42
C GLY A 85 4.51 -8.32 3.01
N THR A 86 3.86 -9.48 3.02
CA THR A 86 4.47 -10.75 2.59
C THR A 86 4.01 -11.23 1.22
N ASP A 87 3.04 -10.55 0.62
CA ASP A 87 2.49 -10.93 -0.69
C ASP A 87 3.32 -10.30 -1.81
N ARG A 88 3.55 -11.06 -2.88
CA ARG A 88 4.17 -10.56 -4.11
C ARG A 88 3.09 -10.05 -5.05
N GLU A 89 3.23 -8.82 -5.51
CA GLU A 89 2.35 -8.22 -6.51
C GLU A 89 2.90 -8.48 -7.92
N GLU A 90 2.39 -9.53 -8.58
CA GLU A 90 2.94 -10.04 -9.85
C GLU A 90 2.77 -9.09 -11.03
N ASP A 91 1.75 -8.23 -10.99
CA ASP A 91 1.40 -7.31 -12.07
C ASP A 91 2.26 -6.02 -12.08
N LEU A 92 3.10 -5.83 -11.06
CA LEU A 92 3.90 -4.61 -10.89
C LEU A 92 5.34 -4.76 -11.39
N ASP A 93 5.76 -3.81 -12.22
CA ASP A 93 7.15 -3.65 -12.63
C ASP A 93 7.97 -2.94 -11.54
N SER A 94 8.79 -3.69 -10.82
CA SER A 94 9.63 -3.17 -9.73
C SER A 94 10.55 -2.01 -10.14
N LYS A 95 11.02 -1.98 -11.40
CA LYS A 95 11.98 -0.96 -11.86
C LYS A 95 11.35 0.42 -11.98
N SER A 96 10.06 0.48 -12.33
CA SER A 96 9.29 1.71 -12.51
C SER A 96 8.28 1.98 -11.39
N PHE A 97 8.25 1.12 -10.37
CA PHE A 97 7.32 1.20 -9.25
C PHE A 97 7.46 2.49 -8.43
N GLU A 98 6.32 3.13 -8.16
CA GLU A 98 6.19 4.34 -7.36
C GLU A 98 4.90 4.30 -6.53
N ILE A 99 4.96 4.78 -5.28
CA ILE A 99 3.79 4.95 -4.41
C ILE A 99 3.38 6.43 -4.46
N LEU A 100 2.17 6.71 -4.94
CA LEU A 100 1.75 8.07 -5.31
C LEU A 100 1.19 8.88 -4.13
N ASN A 101 0.52 8.23 -3.18
CA ASN A 101 -0.18 8.88 -2.07
C ASN A 101 0.44 8.59 -0.69
N LEU A 102 1.77 8.52 -0.61
CA LEU A 102 2.52 8.17 0.61
C LEU A 102 2.19 9.01 1.85
N ASN A 103 1.76 10.25 1.67
CA ASN A 103 1.48 11.18 2.77
C ASN A 103 0.00 11.34 3.07
N SER A 104 -0.87 10.52 2.44
CA SER A 104 -2.30 10.63 2.65
C SER A 104 -2.67 10.22 4.08
N GLN A 105 -3.43 11.10 4.74
CA GLN A 105 -3.87 10.94 6.12
C GLN A 105 -5.20 10.15 6.23
N ASN A 106 -5.87 9.89 5.10
CA ASN A 106 -7.16 9.19 5.03
C ASN A 106 -6.99 7.96 4.13
N ARG A 107 -6.43 6.87 4.66
CA ARG A 107 -6.11 5.69 3.85
C ARG A 107 -7.20 4.62 3.95
N ASN A 108 -7.97 4.47 2.88
CA ASN A 108 -8.62 3.21 2.56
C ASN A 108 -7.73 2.32 1.66
N GLY A 109 -6.57 2.84 1.24
CA GLY A 109 -5.66 2.14 0.34
C GLY A 109 -4.53 3.01 -0.19
N TYR A 110 -3.76 2.43 -1.10
CA TYR A 110 -2.62 3.04 -1.78
C TYR A 110 -2.88 3.18 -3.27
N TYR A 111 -2.53 4.34 -3.82
CA TYR A 111 -2.29 4.47 -5.24
C TYR A 111 -0.84 4.17 -5.53
N VAL A 112 -0.63 3.25 -6.46
CA VAL A 112 0.70 2.90 -6.93
C VAL A 112 0.74 2.95 -8.44
N LYS A 113 1.93 3.17 -8.98
CA LYS A 113 2.14 3.29 -10.41
C LYS A 113 3.37 2.50 -10.82
N ASP A 114 3.32 1.97 -12.02
CA ASP A 114 4.49 1.51 -12.75
C ASP A 114 4.41 1.96 -14.22
N LYS A 115 5.28 1.43 -15.08
CA LYS A 115 5.27 1.70 -16.52
C LYS A 115 4.00 1.22 -17.24
N ASN A 116 3.24 0.30 -16.66
CA ASN A 116 2.07 -0.35 -17.24
C ASN A 116 0.76 0.34 -16.85
N GLY A 117 0.75 1.16 -15.79
CA GLY A 117 -0.43 1.94 -15.41
C GLY A 117 -0.44 2.40 -13.97
N ILE A 118 -1.62 2.86 -13.54
CA ILE A 118 -1.92 3.21 -12.15
C ILE A 118 -2.86 2.14 -11.58
N TYR A 119 -2.60 1.78 -10.33
CA TYR A 119 -3.30 0.73 -9.58
C TYR A 119 -3.77 1.30 -8.24
N PHE A 120 -4.84 0.73 -7.72
CA PHE A 120 -5.31 0.98 -6.37
C PHE A 120 -5.24 -0.32 -5.57
N LEU A 121 -4.49 -0.27 -4.47
CA LEU A 121 -4.45 -1.32 -3.47
C LEU A 121 -5.36 -0.92 -2.31
N ARG A 122 -6.55 -1.52 -2.22
CA ARG A 122 -7.44 -1.34 -1.08
C ARG A 122 -6.94 -2.15 0.10
N THR A 123 -6.88 -1.52 1.27
CA THR A 123 -6.47 -2.15 2.53
C THR A 123 -7.67 -2.15 3.48
N ASP A 124 -8.38 -3.28 3.55
CA ASP A 124 -9.43 -3.51 4.53
C ASP A 124 -8.93 -4.49 5.62
N ASP A 125 -9.58 -4.52 6.78
CA ASP A 125 -9.20 -5.38 7.92
C ASP A 125 -9.18 -6.90 7.59
N ILE A 126 -9.82 -7.31 6.49
CA ILE A 126 -10.06 -8.71 6.14
C ILE A 126 -9.25 -9.14 4.91
N ALA A 127 -9.03 -8.24 3.95
CA ALA A 127 -8.39 -8.57 2.69
C ALA A 127 -7.79 -7.34 2.00
N THR A 128 -6.75 -7.60 1.22
CA THR A 128 -6.17 -6.65 0.28
C THR A 128 -6.74 -6.90 -1.11
N TYR A 129 -7.15 -5.84 -1.80
CA TYR A 129 -7.63 -5.92 -3.18
C TYR A 129 -6.76 -5.04 -4.06
N PHE A 130 -6.15 -5.65 -5.07
CA PHE A 130 -5.26 -4.96 -5.99
C PHE A 130 -5.94 -4.83 -7.35
N ASN A 131 -6.27 -3.61 -7.75
CA ASN A 131 -6.97 -3.33 -9.00
C ASN A 131 -6.17 -2.39 -9.87
N LYS A 132 -6.00 -2.76 -11.14
CA LYS A 132 -5.50 -1.82 -12.15
C LYS A 132 -6.61 -0.82 -12.50
N ILE A 133 -6.33 0.46 -12.36
CA ILE A 133 -7.30 1.54 -12.60
C ILE A 133 -7.27 1.96 -14.06
N THR A 134 -6.07 2.22 -14.59
CA THR A 134 -5.90 2.70 -15.97
C THR A 134 -4.47 2.50 -16.45
N ASP A 135 -4.30 2.22 -17.74
CA ASP A 135 -2.99 2.03 -18.37
C ASP A 135 -2.21 3.34 -18.52
N LYS A 136 -2.92 4.46 -18.71
CA LYS A 136 -2.33 5.77 -19.07
C LYS A 136 -3.05 6.93 -18.37
N GLY A 137 -3.33 6.74 -17.09
CA GLY A 137 -3.96 7.77 -16.26
C GLY A 137 -3.00 8.84 -15.76
N GLU A 138 -3.61 9.91 -15.28
CA GLU A 138 -3.03 10.99 -14.52
C GLU A 138 -3.51 10.88 -13.07
N PHE A 139 -2.57 10.76 -12.13
CA PHE A 139 -2.86 10.89 -10.71
C PHE A 139 -3.08 12.37 -10.38
N LEU A 140 -4.27 12.72 -9.92
CA LEU A 140 -4.62 14.12 -9.63
C LEU A 140 -4.31 14.47 -8.17
N ASN A 141 -4.73 13.61 -7.26
CA ASN A 141 -4.49 13.76 -5.82
C ASN A 141 -4.82 12.45 -5.07
N ASP A 142 -4.74 12.49 -3.74
CA ASP A 142 -5.04 11.37 -2.84
C ASP A 142 -6.42 10.70 -2.99
N PHE A 143 -7.33 11.27 -3.78
CA PHE A 143 -8.68 10.75 -4.00
C PHE A 143 -8.98 10.41 -5.46
N TYR A 144 -8.36 11.09 -6.42
CA TYR A 144 -8.79 11.05 -7.80
C TYR A 144 -7.67 10.72 -8.78
N ILE A 145 -7.99 9.84 -9.72
CA ILE A 145 -7.22 9.58 -10.94
C ILE A 145 -8.13 9.93 -12.12
N LYS A 146 -7.56 10.31 -13.26
CA LYS A 146 -8.34 10.36 -14.50
C LYS A 146 -7.56 9.80 -15.67
N ASP A 147 -8.26 9.45 -16.73
CA ASP A 147 -7.70 9.38 -18.07
C ASP A 147 -8.54 10.24 -19.03
N ASN A 148 -8.51 9.94 -20.33
CA ASN A 148 -9.26 10.71 -21.32
C ASN A 148 -10.77 10.46 -21.26
N ASP A 149 -11.18 9.31 -20.73
CA ASP A 149 -12.54 8.78 -20.81
C ASP A 149 -13.24 8.80 -19.46
N TYR A 150 -12.49 8.62 -18.37
CA TYR A 150 -13.04 8.49 -17.02
C TYR A 150 -12.29 9.32 -15.98
N VAL A 151 -13.04 9.68 -14.92
CA VAL A 151 -12.47 10.06 -13.64
C VAL A 151 -12.78 8.92 -12.68
N TYR A 152 -11.78 8.53 -11.92
CA TYR A 152 -11.84 7.49 -10.91
C TYR A 152 -11.70 8.14 -9.54
N CYS A 153 -12.47 7.65 -8.58
CA CYS A 153 -12.14 7.81 -7.18
C CYS A 153 -11.82 6.44 -6.59
N ASN A 154 -10.63 6.32 -6.02
CA ASN A 154 -10.05 5.05 -5.59
C ASN A 154 -10.07 4.06 -6.76
N GLU A 155 -10.81 2.96 -6.62
CA GLU A 155 -11.06 1.99 -7.69
C GLU A 155 -12.29 2.27 -8.55
N ASP A 156 -13.17 3.16 -8.13
CA ASP A 156 -14.50 3.33 -8.72
C ASP A 156 -14.55 4.44 -9.77
N VAL A 157 -15.26 4.18 -10.87
CA VAL A 157 -15.54 5.18 -11.91
C VAL A 157 -16.61 6.17 -11.43
N LEU A 158 -16.31 7.47 -11.51
CA LEU A 158 -17.28 8.54 -11.32
C LEU A 158 -18.07 8.78 -12.61
N ASN A 159 -19.16 8.04 -12.78
CA ASN A 159 -19.93 8.00 -14.04
C ASN A 159 -20.45 9.38 -14.53
N GLU A 160 -20.67 10.34 -13.64
CA GLU A 160 -21.19 11.68 -13.98
C GLU A 160 -20.09 12.73 -14.18
N ALA A 161 -18.82 12.33 -14.03
CA ALA A 161 -17.69 13.24 -14.15
C ALA A 161 -17.34 13.55 -15.60
N ASP A 162 -16.93 14.80 -15.84
CA ASP A 162 -16.32 15.21 -17.11
C ASP A 162 -14.77 15.23 -16.97
N PRO A 163 -14.04 14.22 -17.48
CA PRO A 163 -12.59 14.12 -17.29
C PRO A 163 -11.80 15.27 -17.90
N LYS A 164 -12.34 15.95 -18.92
CA LYS A 164 -11.67 17.06 -19.60
C LYS A 164 -11.66 18.32 -18.75
N THR A 165 -12.68 18.51 -17.93
CA THR A 165 -12.84 19.71 -17.10
C THR A 165 -12.65 19.46 -15.60
N PHE A 166 -12.45 18.21 -15.19
CA PHE A 166 -12.25 17.81 -13.80
C PHE A 166 -10.98 18.42 -13.20
N LYS A 167 -11.12 19.04 -12.03
CA LYS A 167 -10.05 19.72 -11.29
C LYS A 167 -10.18 19.42 -9.79
N VAL A 168 -9.06 19.09 -9.17
CA VAL A 168 -8.95 18.92 -7.72
C VAL A 168 -8.53 20.23 -7.05
N ILE A 169 -8.96 20.46 -5.81
CA ILE A 169 -8.60 21.69 -5.08
C ILE A 169 -7.14 21.68 -4.65
N ASN A 170 -6.68 20.56 -4.08
CA ASN A 170 -5.27 20.33 -3.70
C ASN A 170 -4.98 18.84 -3.52
N GLN A 171 -3.71 18.52 -3.24
CA GLN A 171 -3.19 17.14 -3.17
C GLN A 171 -3.84 16.24 -2.09
N HIS A 172 -4.47 16.81 -1.05
CA HIS A 172 -5.06 16.05 0.06
C HIS A 172 -6.57 16.30 0.23
N SER A 173 -7.19 17.07 -0.67
CA SER A 173 -8.61 17.42 -0.56
C SER A 173 -9.47 16.40 -1.28
N SER A 174 -10.52 15.93 -0.60
CA SER A 174 -11.58 15.14 -1.25
C SER A 174 -12.47 15.99 -2.16
N ARG A 175 -12.26 17.32 -2.20
CA ARG A 175 -13.04 18.23 -3.04
C ARG A 175 -12.47 18.36 -4.44
N ALA A 176 -13.36 18.31 -5.41
CA ALA A 176 -13.08 18.51 -6.82
C ALA A 176 -14.28 19.15 -7.53
N GLU A 177 -14.10 19.61 -8.75
CA GLU A 177 -15.18 20.12 -9.59
C GLU A 177 -14.90 19.83 -11.06
N ASP A 178 -15.97 19.71 -11.83
CA ASP A 178 -15.93 19.77 -13.29
C ASP A 178 -16.94 20.81 -13.78
N LYS A 179 -17.14 20.92 -15.10
CA LYS A 179 -18.06 21.93 -15.67
C LYS A 179 -19.54 21.73 -15.28
N ASN A 180 -19.92 20.53 -14.83
CA ASN A 180 -21.29 20.15 -14.51
C ASN A 180 -21.53 20.06 -12.99
N HIS A 181 -20.54 19.58 -12.23
CA HIS A 181 -20.72 19.14 -10.85
C HIS A 181 -19.56 19.59 -9.94
N LYS A 182 -19.87 19.68 -8.66
CA LYS A 182 -18.89 19.72 -7.57
C LYS A 182 -18.89 18.38 -6.85
N TYR A 183 -17.75 17.97 -6.33
CA TYR A 183 -17.56 16.70 -5.66
C TYR A 183 -16.95 16.90 -4.28
N GLU A 184 -17.37 16.08 -3.32
CA GLU A 184 -16.72 15.93 -2.02
C GLU A 184 -16.83 14.47 -1.59
N TYR A 185 -15.72 13.86 -1.16
CA TYR A 185 -15.64 12.43 -0.85
C TYR A 185 -16.25 11.54 -1.95
N CYS A 186 -15.89 11.85 -3.20
CA CYS A 186 -16.26 11.05 -4.37
C CYS A 186 -17.76 11.01 -4.68
N LYS A 187 -18.51 11.98 -4.17
CA LYS A 187 -19.94 12.14 -4.42
C LYS A 187 -20.22 13.54 -4.94
N VAL A 188 -21.18 13.64 -5.86
CA VAL A 188 -21.71 14.93 -6.32
C VAL A 188 -22.36 15.67 -5.15
N VAL A 189 -22.02 16.95 -4.98
CA VAL A 189 -22.62 17.85 -3.99
C VAL A 189 -23.43 18.94 -4.67
N LYS A 190 -24.46 19.43 -3.97
CA LYS A 190 -25.38 20.49 -4.44
C LYS A 190 -24.77 21.88 -4.32
#